data_AF-A0A934JTG2-F1
#
_entry.id   AF-A0A934JTG2-F1
#
_cell.length_a   1.000
_cell.length_b   1.000
_cell.length_c   1.000
_cell.angle_alpha   90.00
_cell.angle_beta   90.00
_cell.angle_gamma   90.00
#
_symmetry.space_group_name_H-M   'P 1'
#
loop_
_entity.id
_entity.type
_entity.pdbx_description
1 polymer ?
#
loop_
_entity_poly.entity_id
_entity_poly.type
_entity_poly.pdbx_seq_one_letter_code
_entity_poly.pdbx_strand_id
1 'polypeptide(L)'
;MIAGLDSSFAVPMAAQADAARAAGVGLWSGYLTSKSNVGIAHPWRQFDFDSARRCGGTPIAYCSGNDDPVACKALAANWSVHLCLDVERGIRGNGWWVQGWLDAAGAGLYGSAPVFIGRRAAFYIFAAYPGNDPRATWPGNEPRPSRPCGWQWQGTHAEFGASVDRGWYDDFFGPD
;
A
#
# COMPACT_ATOMS: atom_id res chain seq x y z
N MET A 1 12.44 -6.05 9.00
CA MET A 1 11.40 -5.03 8.74
C MET A 1 12.02 -3.91 7.92
N ILE A 2 11.24 -3.32 7.02
CA ILE A 2 11.67 -2.21 6.17
C ILE A 2 10.81 -0.97 6.42
N ALA A 3 11.42 0.20 6.37
CA ALA A 3 10.68 1.47 6.36
C ALA A 3 10.04 1.65 4.99
N GLY A 4 8.78 2.06 4.96
CA GLY A 4 8.08 2.37 3.72
C GLY A 4 7.35 3.70 3.79
N LEU A 5 7.17 4.29 2.63
CA LEU A 5 6.36 5.48 2.40
C LEU A 5 5.22 5.13 1.45
N ASP A 6 4.14 5.90 1.52
CA ASP A 6 3.16 5.95 0.45
C ASP A 6 2.65 7.37 0.26
N SER A 7 2.17 7.66 -0.95
CA SER A 7 1.61 8.97 -1.27
C SER A 7 0.58 8.89 -2.38
N SER A 8 -0.39 9.80 -2.32
CA SER A 8 -1.38 9.98 -3.37
C SER A 8 -0.86 10.94 -4.45
N PHE A 9 -0.95 12.25 -4.19
CA PHE A 9 -0.59 13.31 -5.15
C PHE A 9 0.92 13.54 -5.28
N ALA A 10 1.69 13.27 -4.23
CA ALA A 10 3.14 13.49 -4.23
C ALA A 10 3.87 12.27 -4.81
N VAL A 11 3.72 12.09 -6.12
CA VAL A 11 4.41 11.04 -6.89
C VAL A 11 5.93 11.25 -6.78
N PRO A 12 6.72 10.23 -6.37
CA PRO A 12 8.15 10.41 -6.16
C PRO A 12 8.90 10.59 -7.47
N MET A 13 9.68 11.67 -7.57
CA MET A 13 10.73 11.76 -8.59
C MET A 13 11.87 10.79 -8.26
N ALA A 14 12.64 10.39 -9.27
CA ALA A 14 13.80 9.52 -9.11
C ALA A 14 14.77 9.97 -7.99
N ALA A 15 15.07 11.28 -7.93
CA ALA A 15 15.95 11.84 -6.91
C ALA A 15 15.36 11.77 -5.48
N GLN A 16 14.03 11.86 -5.33
CA GLN A 16 13.37 11.72 -4.03
C GLN A 16 13.44 10.27 -3.56
N ALA A 17 13.19 9.31 -4.46
CA ALA A 17 13.30 7.89 -4.16
C ALA A 17 14.74 7.47 -3.81
N ASP A 18 15.75 8.02 -4.50
CA ASP A 18 17.16 7.82 -4.17
C ASP A 18 17.52 8.39 -2.79
N ALA A 19 17.05 9.61 -2.48
CA ALA A 19 17.27 10.24 -1.19
C ALA A 19 16.60 9.44 -0.06
N ALA A 20 15.37 8.97 -0.29
CA ALA A 20 14.66 8.11 0.64
C ALA A 20 15.42 6.80 0.89
N ARG A 21 15.92 6.15 -0.17
CA ARG A 21 16.78 4.96 -0.06
C ARG A 21 18.03 5.21 0.77
N ALA A 22 18.74 6.29 0.50
CA ALA A 22 19.94 6.66 1.24
C ALA A 22 19.66 6.89 2.74
N ALA A 23 18.42 7.28 3.07
CA ALA A 23 17.94 7.41 4.45
C ALA A 23 17.36 6.12 5.05
N GLY A 24 17.43 4.99 4.34
CA GLY A 24 16.98 3.67 4.82
C GLY A 24 15.50 3.34 4.52
N VAL A 25 14.82 4.13 3.69
CA VAL A 25 13.48 3.77 3.18
C VAL A 25 13.63 2.71 2.09
N GLY A 26 13.02 1.55 2.30
CA GLY A 26 13.07 0.42 1.37
C GLY A 26 11.89 0.36 0.41
N LEU A 27 10.81 1.09 0.67
CA LEU A 27 9.55 0.98 -0.07
C LEU A 27 8.92 2.36 -0.29
N TRP A 28 8.41 2.62 -1.50
CA TRP A 28 7.50 3.74 -1.75
C TRP A 28 6.32 3.25 -2.59
N SER A 29 5.11 3.49 -2.13
CA SER A 29 3.88 2.93 -2.69
C SER A 29 2.90 4.03 -3.12
N GLY A 30 1.94 3.69 -3.98
CA GLY A 30 1.00 4.64 -4.55
C GLY A 30 -0.25 3.97 -5.12
N TYR A 31 -1.08 4.73 -5.83
CA TYR A 31 -2.37 4.23 -6.32
C TYR A 31 -2.33 3.73 -7.77
N LEU A 32 -3.05 2.66 -8.04
CA LEU A 32 -3.30 2.10 -9.37
C LEU A 32 -4.80 2.11 -9.66
N THR A 33 -5.16 2.42 -10.91
CA THR A 33 -6.54 2.24 -11.41
C THR A 33 -6.53 1.58 -12.78
N SER A 34 -7.41 0.61 -13.00
CA SER A 34 -7.62 0.00 -14.32
C SER A 34 -8.60 0.79 -15.19
N LYS A 35 -9.44 1.64 -14.57
CA LYS A 35 -10.44 2.47 -15.23
C LYS A 35 -10.66 3.79 -14.48
N SER A 36 -11.32 4.75 -15.14
CA SER A 36 -11.68 6.03 -14.55
C SER A 36 -12.84 5.92 -13.53
N ASN A 37 -13.01 6.95 -12.71
CA ASN A 37 -14.15 7.13 -11.80
C ASN A 37 -14.32 6.05 -10.72
N VAL A 38 -13.21 5.51 -10.20
CA VAL A 38 -13.22 4.49 -9.13
C VAL A 38 -13.03 5.08 -7.72
N GLY A 39 -12.96 6.41 -7.57
CA GLY A 39 -12.79 7.06 -6.26
C GLY A 39 -11.34 7.11 -5.76
N ILE A 40 -10.37 6.98 -6.66
CA ILE A 40 -8.94 7.21 -6.37
C ILE A 40 -8.59 8.66 -6.73
N ALA A 41 -7.89 9.35 -5.84
CA ALA A 41 -7.56 10.77 -5.97
C ALA A 41 -6.49 11.05 -7.03
N HIS A 42 -5.42 10.25 -7.08
CA HIS A 42 -4.35 10.41 -8.06
C HIS A 42 -3.73 9.05 -8.46
N PRO A 43 -4.19 8.42 -9.55
CA PRO A 43 -3.59 7.18 -10.03
C PRO A 43 -2.20 7.43 -10.61
N TRP A 44 -1.25 6.62 -10.16
CA TRP A 44 0.11 6.58 -10.70
C TRP A 44 0.13 5.81 -12.03
N ARG A 45 1.14 6.11 -12.84
CA ARG A 45 1.47 5.41 -14.08
C ARG A 45 2.65 4.47 -13.83
N GLN A 46 2.91 3.58 -14.78
CA GLN A 46 4.01 2.60 -14.67
C GLN A 46 5.37 3.26 -14.34
N PHE A 47 5.72 4.36 -15.01
CA PHE A 47 7.00 5.04 -14.78
C PHE A 47 7.12 5.68 -13.38
N ASP A 48 6.01 5.94 -12.71
CA ASP A 48 6.00 6.43 -11.33
C ASP A 48 6.40 5.30 -10.37
N PHE A 49 5.87 4.09 -10.59
CA PHE A 49 6.31 2.89 -9.90
C PHE A 49 7.76 2.53 -10.22
N ASP A 50 8.23 2.80 -11.44
CA ASP A 50 9.65 2.65 -11.80
C ASP A 50 10.55 3.60 -10.99
N SER A 51 10.09 4.83 -10.76
CA SER A 51 10.80 5.79 -9.89
C SER A 51 10.78 5.32 -8.43
N ALA A 52 9.64 4.85 -7.93
CA ALA A 52 9.49 4.32 -6.57
C ALA A 52 10.36 3.07 -6.29
N ARG A 53 10.54 2.18 -7.30
CA ARG A 53 11.44 1.00 -7.19
C ARG A 53 12.88 1.37 -6.85
N ARG A 54 13.29 2.61 -7.06
CA ARG A 54 14.63 3.09 -6.68
C ARG A 54 14.84 3.05 -5.16
N CYS A 55 13.77 3.05 -4.34
CA CYS A 55 13.84 2.81 -2.89
C CYS A 55 14.41 1.42 -2.53
N GLY A 56 14.30 0.44 -3.43
CA GLY A 56 14.96 -0.87 -3.32
C GLY A 56 14.01 -2.06 -3.27
N GLY A 57 12.81 -1.89 -2.72
CA GLY A 57 11.77 -2.93 -2.67
C GLY A 57 10.77 -2.85 -3.80
N THR A 58 9.80 -3.77 -3.79
CA THR A 58 8.70 -3.83 -4.76
C THR A 58 7.54 -2.95 -4.29
N PRO A 59 7.18 -1.86 -5.01
CA PRO A 59 6.09 -0.97 -4.63
C PRO A 59 4.77 -1.69 -4.44
N ILE A 60 3.97 -1.19 -3.49
CA ILE A 60 2.57 -1.55 -3.35
C ILE A 60 1.74 -0.61 -4.24
N ALA A 61 0.82 -1.19 -4.99
CA ALA A 61 -0.17 -0.49 -5.78
C ALA A 61 -1.53 -0.61 -5.08
N TYR A 62 -1.91 0.41 -4.32
CA TYR A 62 -3.23 0.51 -3.70
C TYR A 62 -4.30 0.75 -4.76
N CYS A 63 -5.47 0.15 -4.60
CA CYS A 63 -6.55 0.27 -5.59
C CYS A 63 -7.91 0.27 -4.92
N SER A 64 -8.90 0.82 -5.63
CA SER A 64 -10.26 0.94 -5.13
C SER A 64 -11.06 -0.34 -5.29
N GLY A 65 -11.90 -0.64 -4.29
CA GLY A 65 -12.91 -1.68 -4.40
C GLY A 65 -13.99 -1.42 -5.46
N ASN A 66 -14.10 -0.20 -6.02
CA ASN A 66 -14.97 0.10 -7.16
C ASN A 66 -14.31 -0.27 -8.51
N ASP A 67 -13.02 -0.61 -8.50
CA ASP A 67 -12.29 -1.04 -9.68
C ASP A 67 -12.55 -2.51 -10.02
N ASP A 68 -12.18 -2.90 -11.24
CA ASP A 68 -12.25 -4.29 -11.70
C ASP A 68 -11.07 -5.10 -11.11
N PRO A 69 -11.34 -6.13 -10.29
CA PRO A 69 -10.28 -6.91 -9.64
C PRO A 69 -9.38 -7.67 -10.63
N VAL A 70 -9.93 -8.14 -11.74
CA VAL A 70 -9.19 -8.92 -12.74
C VAL A 70 -8.30 -8.00 -13.58
N ALA A 71 -8.81 -6.84 -13.97
CA ALA A 71 -8.02 -5.85 -14.69
C ALA A 71 -6.90 -5.26 -13.80
N CYS A 72 -7.19 -4.96 -12.53
CA CYS A 72 -6.17 -4.53 -11.56
C CYS A 72 -5.07 -5.58 -11.38
N LYS A 73 -5.43 -6.87 -11.27
CA LYS A 73 -4.48 -7.98 -11.18
C LYS A 73 -3.57 -8.03 -12.41
N ALA A 74 -4.15 -7.99 -13.61
CA ALA A 74 -3.38 -8.01 -14.85
C ALA A 74 -2.43 -6.82 -14.95
N LEU A 75 -2.88 -5.63 -14.55
CA LEU A 75 -2.08 -4.42 -14.60
C LEU A 75 -0.93 -4.44 -13.58
N ALA A 76 -1.20 -4.88 -12.34
CA ALA A 76 -0.18 -5.01 -11.30
C ALA A 76 0.90 -6.04 -11.68
N ALA A 77 0.49 -7.16 -12.29
CA ALA A 77 1.45 -8.14 -12.84
C ALA A 77 2.31 -7.53 -13.96
N ASN A 78 1.69 -6.78 -14.89
CA ASN A 78 2.40 -6.11 -15.97
C ASN A 78 3.38 -5.03 -15.49
N TRP A 79 3.06 -4.36 -14.38
CA TRP A 79 3.92 -3.33 -13.77
C TRP A 79 4.87 -3.86 -12.71
N SER A 80 4.82 -5.16 -12.41
CA SER A 80 5.63 -5.81 -11.36
C SER A 80 5.52 -5.08 -10.01
N VAL A 81 4.28 -4.92 -9.53
CA VAL A 81 3.94 -4.29 -8.24
C VAL A 81 3.04 -5.21 -7.41
N HIS A 82 3.04 -5.04 -6.09
CA HIS A 82 2.12 -5.74 -5.20
C HIS A 82 0.75 -5.05 -5.21
N LEU A 83 -0.28 -5.70 -5.77
CA LEU A 83 -1.64 -5.17 -5.72
C LEU A 83 -2.20 -5.21 -4.29
N CYS A 84 -2.78 -4.11 -3.82
CA CYS A 84 -3.41 -4.01 -2.51
C CYS A 84 -4.80 -3.35 -2.62
N LEU A 85 -5.83 -4.02 -2.12
CA LEU A 85 -7.17 -3.47 -2.05
C LEU A 85 -7.26 -2.47 -0.89
N ASP A 86 -7.58 -1.22 -1.19
CA ASP A 86 -7.82 -0.17 -0.21
C ASP A 86 -9.31 -0.14 0.20
N VAL A 87 -9.58 -0.47 1.47
CA VAL A 87 -10.92 -0.53 2.05
C VAL A 87 -11.11 0.58 3.08
N GLU A 88 -11.51 1.75 2.58
CA GLU A 88 -11.77 2.92 3.40
C GLU A 88 -13.11 3.58 3.08
N ARG A 89 -13.67 4.30 4.06
CA ARG A 89 -14.94 5.02 3.90
C ARG A 89 -14.88 6.06 2.76
N GLY A 90 -13.71 6.63 2.49
CA GLY A 90 -13.50 7.62 1.43
C GLY A 90 -13.46 7.04 0.01
N ILE A 91 -13.37 5.71 -0.15
CA ILE A 91 -13.22 5.04 -1.44
C ILE A 91 -14.38 4.06 -1.67
N ARG A 92 -14.31 2.89 -1.02
CA ARG A 92 -15.39 1.91 -0.92
C ARG A 92 -15.26 1.26 0.45
N GLY A 93 -16.20 1.57 1.34
CA GLY A 93 -16.15 1.09 2.72
C GLY A 93 -16.29 -0.43 2.84
N ASN A 94 -15.84 -0.95 3.98
CA ASN A 94 -15.90 -2.37 4.32
C ASN A 94 -17.32 -2.96 4.12
N GLY A 95 -17.40 -4.16 3.54
CA GLY A 95 -18.66 -4.83 3.28
C GLY A 95 -18.51 -6.25 2.72
N TRP A 96 -19.62 -6.94 2.48
CA TRP A 96 -19.64 -8.34 2.02
C TRP A 96 -18.81 -8.58 0.74
N TRP A 97 -18.68 -7.55 -0.10
CA TRP A 97 -17.97 -7.56 -1.39
C TRP A 97 -16.45 -7.78 -1.27
N VAL A 98 -15.83 -7.43 -0.14
CA VAL A 98 -14.36 -7.39 0.01
C VAL A 98 -13.70 -8.74 -0.30
N GLN A 99 -14.20 -9.86 0.26
CA GLN A 99 -13.57 -11.17 0.01
C GLN A 99 -13.69 -11.60 -1.45
N GLY A 100 -14.84 -11.38 -2.09
CA GLY A 100 -15.01 -11.73 -3.51
C GLY A 100 -14.06 -10.94 -4.42
N TRP A 101 -13.80 -9.67 -4.07
CA TRP A 101 -12.81 -8.85 -4.77
C TRP A 101 -11.39 -9.40 -4.58
N LEU A 102 -11.01 -9.71 -3.32
CA LEU A 102 -9.70 -10.30 -2.99
C LEU A 102 -9.48 -11.66 -3.67
N ASP A 103 -10.51 -12.53 -3.69
CA ASP A 103 -10.42 -13.85 -4.32
C ASP A 103 -10.21 -13.73 -5.83
N ALA A 104 -10.83 -12.74 -6.50
CA ALA A 104 -10.65 -12.49 -7.92
C ALA A 104 -9.26 -11.91 -8.25
N ALA A 105 -8.77 -10.97 -7.42
CA ALA A 105 -7.52 -10.26 -7.68
C ALA A 105 -6.27 -10.99 -7.16
N GLY A 106 -6.39 -11.79 -6.10
CA GLY A 106 -5.24 -12.32 -5.36
C GLY A 106 -4.41 -11.23 -4.66
N ALA A 107 -5.04 -10.11 -4.28
CA ALA A 107 -4.38 -8.93 -3.75
C ALA A 107 -4.09 -9.00 -2.24
N GLY A 108 -3.28 -8.07 -1.75
CA GLY A 108 -3.24 -7.69 -0.34
C GLY A 108 -4.46 -6.86 0.08
N LEU A 109 -4.59 -6.61 1.37
CA LEU A 109 -5.70 -5.84 1.95
C LEU A 109 -5.16 -4.72 2.84
N TYR A 110 -5.61 -3.50 2.58
CA TYR A 110 -5.31 -2.30 3.35
C TYR A 110 -6.58 -1.76 4.03
N GLY A 111 -6.43 -1.23 5.24
CA GLY A 111 -7.48 -0.50 5.97
C GLY A 111 -7.27 -0.53 7.48
N SER A 112 -8.28 -0.09 8.22
CA SER A 112 -8.31 -0.14 9.69
C SER A 112 -9.29 -1.21 10.18
N ALA A 113 -9.20 -1.59 11.46
CA ALA A 113 -10.20 -2.50 12.06
C ALA A 113 -11.62 -1.94 11.84
N PRO A 114 -12.62 -2.77 11.46
CA PRO A 114 -12.59 -4.24 11.46
C PRO A 114 -12.35 -4.90 10.08
N VAL A 115 -11.71 -4.21 9.12
CA VAL A 115 -11.57 -4.68 7.72
C VAL A 115 -11.02 -6.11 7.61
N PHE A 116 -10.13 -6.50 8.50
CA PHE A 116 -9.40 -7.77 8.45
C PHE A 116 -10.18 -8.98 8.97
N ILE A 117 -11.28 -8.78 9.72
CA ILE A 117 -11.99 -9.87 10.41
C ILE A 117 -12.54 -10.88 9.39
N GLY A 118 -12.05 -12.12 9.49
CA GLY A 118 -12.47 -13.23 8.63
C GLY A 118 -12.03 -13.12 7.17
N ARG A 119 -11.12 -12.19 6.82
CA ARG A 119 -10.65 -11.99 5.44
C ARG A 119 -9.33 -12.70 5.16
N ARG A 120 -9.22 -13.24 3.96
CA ARG A 120 -7.99 -13.83 3.42
C ARG A 120 -7.45 -12.93 2.30
N ALA A 121 -6.19 -12.54 2.41
CA ALA A 121 -5.47 -11.73 1.43
C ALA A 121 -4.03 -12.25 1.27
N ALA A 122 -3.33 -11.81 0.22
CA ALA A 122 -1.93 -12.17 0.00
C ALA A 122 -1.01 -11.61 1.09
N PHE A 123 -1.31 -10.40 1.56
CA PHE A 123 -0.65 -9.66 2.64
C PHE A 123 -1.63 -8.64 3.24
N TYR A 124 -1.26 -8.02 4.37
CA TYR A 124 -2.14 -7.11 5.10
C TYR A 124 -1.42 -5.83 5.52
N ILE A 125 -2.01 -4.66 5.24
CA ILE A 125 -1.46 -3.36 5.68
C ILE A 125 -2.47 -2.70 6.61
N PHE A 126 -2.10 -2.52 7.88
CA PHE A 126 -2.96 -1.88 8.87
C PHE A 126 -2.76 -0.36 8.84
N ALA A 127 -3.86 0.39 8.79
CA ALA A 127 -3.87 1.83 8.95
C ALA A 127 -4.29 2.21 10.37
N ALA A 128 -3.34 2.70 11.18
CA ALA A 128 -3.61 3.29 12.48
C ALA A 128 -2.46 4.18 12.89
N TYR A 129 -2.76 5.37 13.41
CA TYR A 129 -1.75 6.39 13.63
C TYR A 129 -1.54 6.64 15.14
N PRO A 130 -0.70 5.84 15.84
CA PRO A 130 -0.49 5.98 17.28
C PRO A 130 0.21 7.28 17.71
N GLY A 131 0.74 8.06 16.77
CA GLY A 131 1.44 9.33 17.03
C GLY A 131 2.93 9.18 17.37
N ASN A 132 3.45 7.95 17.41
CA ASN A 132 4.86 7.64 17.55
C ASN A 132 5.24 6.42 16.70
N ASP A 133 6.55 6.26 16.43
CA ASP A 133 7.09 5.07 15.78
C ASP A 133 6.82 3.83 16.66
N PRO A 134 6.02 2.84 16.19
CA PRO A 134 5.69 1.65 16.96
C PRO A 134 6.78 0.58 16.89
N ARG A 135 7.78 0.70 16.00
CA ARG A 135 8.80 -0.32 15.70
C ARG A 135 8.21 -1.72 15.47
N ALA A 136 7.05 -1.77 14.83
CA ALA A 136 6.30 -2.99 14.58
C ALA A 136 5.56 -2.89 13.23
N THR A 137 5.33 -4.03 12.58
CA THR A 137 4.62 -4.12 11.30
C THR A 137 3.14 -4.47 11.48
N TRP A 138 2.65 -4.55 12.72
CA TRP A 138 1.24 -4.78 13.05
C TRP A 138 0.92 -4.27 14.47
N PRO A 139 -0.28 -3.72 14.73
CA PRO A 139 -0.69 -3.30 16.07
C PRO A 139 -0.75 -4.47 17.06
N GLY A 140 -0.15 -4.31 18.25
CA GLY A 140 -0.14 -5.34 19.28
C GLY A 140 -1.50 -5.65 19.91
N ASN A 141 -2.49 -4.78 19.72
CA ASN A 141 -3.87 -4.93 20.18
C ASN A 141 -4.80 -5.60 19.14
N GLU A 142 -4.27 -5.97 17.97
CA GLU A 142 -5.01 -6.64 16.90
C GLU A 142 -4.42 -8.03 16.64
N PRO A 143 -5.25 -9.08 16.42
CA PRO A 143 -4.73 -10.38 16.04
C PRO A 143 -3.90 -10.29 14.77
N ARG A 144 -2.60 -10.60 14.86
CA ARG A 144 -1.69 -10.55 13.71
C ARG A 144 -2.03 -11.68 12.72
N PRO A 145 -2.27 -11.37 11.43
CA PRO A 145 -2.42 -12.38 10.40
C PRO A 145 -1.14 -13.24 10.22
N SER A 146 -1.29 -14.46 9.71
CA SER A 146 -0.15 -15.36 9.41
C SER A 146 0.56 -15.05 8.09
N ARG A 147 0.16 -13.99 7.39
CA ARG A 147 0.73 -13.54 6.11
C ARG A 147 1.60 -12.29 6.33
N PRO A 148 2.40 -11.88 5.34
CA PRO A 148 3.17 -10.64 5.43
C PRO A 148 2.29 -9.46 5.83
N CYS A 149 2.82 -8.63 6.73
CA CYS A 149 2.12 -7.49 7.30
C CYS A 149 2.90 -6.20 7.07
N GLY A 150 2.17 -5.09 7.05
CA GLY A 150 2.70 -3.76 7.25
C GLY A 150 1.77 -2.95 8.14
N TRP A 151 2.30 -1.88 8.70
CA TRP A 151 1.56 -0.92 9.50
C TRP A 151 1.92 0.49 9.04
N GLN A 152 0.99 1.17 8.41
CA GLN A 152 1.05 2.61 8.16
C GLN A 152 0.72 3.32 9.49
N TRP A 153 1.76 3.82 10.15
CA TRP A 153 1.71 4.27 11.54
C TRP A 153 1.81 5.79 11.71
N GLN A 154 2.22 6.50 10.66
CA GLN A 154 2.22 7.95 10.63
C GLN A 154 1.44 8.42 9.42
N GLY A 155 0.34 9.14 9.68
CA GLY A 155 -0.41 9.80 8.62
C GLY A 155 0.36 10.99 8.04
N THR A 156 -0.34 11.76 7.22
CA THR A 156 0.30 12.67 6.28
C THR A 156 1.26 13.66 6.94
N HIS A 157 2.49 13.69 6.43
CA HIS A 157 3.57 14.57 6.83
C HIS A 157 4.51 14.82 5.66
N ALA A 158 5.55 15.64 5.87
CA ALA A 158 6.52 15.99 4.84
C ALA A 158 7.84 15.25 5.05
N GLU A 159 8.26 14.46 4.06
CA GLU A 159 9.61 13.86 3.98
C GLU A 159 10.11 13.93 2.55
N PHE A 160 11.43 14.12 2.37
CA PHE A 160 12.07 14.13 1.04
C PHE A 160 11.43 15.13 0.05
N GLY A 161 10.83 16.22 0.55
CA GLY A 161 10.11 17.20 -0.25
C GLY A 161 8.75 16.74 -0.79
N ALA A 162 8.20 15.64 -0.26
CA ALA A 162 6.91 15.05 -0.63
C ALA A 162 5.96 14.98 0.57
N SER A 163 4.65 15.05 0.29
CA SER A 163 3.59 14.76 1.27
C SER A 163 3.32 13.26 1.28
N VAL A 164 3.71 12.58 2.35
CA VAL A 164 3.73 11.11 2.46
C VAL A 164 3.09 10.64 3.76
N ASP A 165 2.66 9.38 3.76
CA ASP A 165 2.42 8.58 4.97
C ASP A 165 3.62 7.63 5.17
N ARG A 166 3.84 7.18 6.41
CA ARG A 166 4.99 6.33 6.77
C ARG A 166 4.53 5.06 7.47
N GLY A 167 5.21 3.97 7.14
CA GLY A 167 4.92 2.64 7.67
C GLY A 167 6.14 1.77 7.90
N TRP A 168 5.90 0.68 8.62
CA TRP A 168 6.83 -0.43 8.77
C TRP A 168 6.24 -1.67 8.12
N TYR A 169 7.05 -2.37 7.33
CA TYR A 169 6.64 -3.52 6.56
C TYR A 169 7.55 -4.71 6.83
N ASP A 170 7.01 -5.93 6.73
CA ASP A 170 7.82 -7.15 6.79
C ASP A 170 8.81 -7.21 5.62
N ASP A 171 9.85 -8.04 5.72
CA ASP A 171 10.91 -8.11 4.70
C ASP A 171 10.44 -8.67 3.35
N PHE A 172 9.24 -9.27 3.31
CA PHE A 172 8.55 -9.67 2.09
C PHE A 172 8.43 -8.56 1.04
N PHE A 173 8.33 -7.29 1.46
CA PHE A 173 8.19 -6.14 0.57
C PHE A 173 9.55 -5.55 0.14
N GLY A 174 10.65 -6.10 0.63
CA GLY A 174 12.00 -5.66 0.34
C GLY A 174 12.48 -6.08 -1.06
N PRO A 175 13.76 -5.83 -1.38
CA PRO A 175 14.38 -6.40 -2.57
C PRO A 175 14.35 -7.93 -2.53
N ASP A 176 14.16 -8.55 -3.71
CA ASP A 176 14.42 -9.99 -3.92
C ASP A 176 15.91 -10.35 -3.71
#